data_AF-A0A7C0V7V6-F1
#
_entry.id   AF-A0A7C0V7V6-F1
#
_cell.length_a   1.000
_cell.length_b   1.000
_cell.length_c   1.000
_cell.angle_alpha   90.00
_cell.angle_beta   90.00
_cell.angle_gamma   90.00
#
_symmetry.space_group_name_H-M   'P 1'
#
loop_
_entity.id
_entity.type
_entity.pdbx_description
1 polymer ?
#
loop_
_entity_poly.entity_id
_entity_poly.type
_entity_poly.pdbx_seq_one_letter_code
_entity_poly.pdbx_strand_id
1 'polypeptide(L)'
;MQRIILSNIKIEPYEEIMNENEFREKYMNLRILKSVQEYLKSKGTSSVAIYPITVPDELVYQITQKEGPEKCDRLIHHIFRIGLTVWSEKLYNEAFGSPEKLEEFIDIVKKRKR
;
A
#
# COMPACT_ATOMS: atom_id res chain seq x y z
N MET A 1 -10.46 -30.03 46.38
CA MET A 1 -11.37 -29.28 45.48
C MET A 1 -11.66 -27.92 46.08
N GLN A 2 -10.84 -26.91 45.78
CA GLN A 2 -11.10 -25.52 46.14
C GLN A 2 -11.67 -24.80 44.92
N ARG A 3 -12.86 -24.22 45.08
CA ARG A 3 -13.51 -23.34 44.10
C ARG A 3 -12.61 -22.13 43.89
N ILE A 4 -12.00 -22.03 42.72
CA ILE A 4 -11.26 -20.84 42.30
C ILE A 4 -12.25 -19.67 42.30
N ILE A 5 -11.90 -18.64 43.05
CA ILE A 5 -12.62 -17.38 43.18
C ILE A 5 -12.52 -16.65 41.84
N LEU A 6 -13.52 -16.82 40.98
CA LEU A 6 -13.66 -16.08 39.71
C LEU A 6 -14.21 -14.65 39.91
N SER A 7 -14.43 -14.20 41.14
CA SER A 7 -15.19 -12.97 41.43
C SER A 7 -14.36 -11.67 41.36
N ASN A 8 -13.05 -11.71 41.10
CA ASN A 8 -12.19 -10.52 41.09
C ASN A 8 -11.42 -10.27 39.78
N ILE A 9 -11.80 -10.92 38.68
CA ILE A 9 -11.27 -10.52 37.37
C ILE A 9 -12.09 -9.31 36.90
N LYS A 10 -11.57 -8.11 37.15
CA LYS A 10 -11.94 -6.95 36.34
C LYS A 10 -11.49 -7.26 34.92
N ILE A 11 -12.44 -7.65 34.06
CA ILE A 11 -12.24 -7.59 32.62
C ILE A 11 -12.30 -6.10 32.31
N GLU A 12 -11.14 -5.43 32.31
CA GLU A 12 -11.05 -4.11 31.68
C GLU A 12 -11.50 -4.29 30.22
N PRO A 13 -12.36 -3.41 29.69
CA PRO A 13 -12.68 -3.46 28.28
C PRO A 13 -11.36 -3.31 27.53
N TYR A 14 -10.95 -4.36 26.83
CA TYR A 14 -9.83 -4.32 25.90
C TYR A 14 -10.30 -3.48 24.70
N GLU A 15 -10.45 -2.16 24.89
CA GLU A 15 -10.38 -1.23 23.79
C GLU A 15 -8.94 -1.35 23.30
N GLU A 16 -8.75 -2.05 22.18
CA GLU A 16 -7.50 -2.00 21.42
C GLU A 16 -7.26 -0.55 21.00
N ILE A 17 -6.67 0.24 21.90
CA ILE A 17 -5.99 1.47 21.53
C ILE A 17 -4.81 1.00 20.69
N MET A 18 -5.01 0.98 19.36
CA MET A 18 -3.98 0.67 18.38
C MET A 18 -2.69 1.38 18.80
N ASN A 19 -1.64 0.59 19.00
CA ASN A 19 -0.41 1.12 19.54
C ASN A 19 0.18 2.17 18.57
N GLU A 20 0.94 3.12 19.09
CA GLU A 20 1.40 4.26 18.29
C GLU A 20 2.31 3.86 17.11
N ASN A 21 3.05 2.75 17.23
CA ASN A 21 3.91 2.26 16.17
C ASN A 21 3.08 1.62 15.04
N GLU A 22 2.11 0.79 15.39
CA GLU A 22 1.13 0.21 14.46
C GLU A 22 0.34 1.31 13.75
N PHE A 23 -0.09 2.34 14.47
CA PHE A 23 -0.76 3.49 13.88
C PHE A 23 0.14 4.19 12.86
N ARG A 24 1.40 4.48 13.22
CA ARG A 24 2.36 5.14 12.33
C ARG A 24 2.61 4.33 11.06
N GLU A 25 2.78 3.02 11.20
CA GLU A 25 3.00 2.11 10.08
C GLU A 25 1.79 2.04 9.15
N LYS A 26 0.59 1.80 9.69
CA LYS A 26 -0.66 1.80 8.90
C LYS A 26 -0.93 3.15 8.26
N TYR A 27 -0.61 4.25 8.93
CA TYR A 27 -0.77 5.60 8.36
C TYR A 27 0.20 5.85 7.20
N MET A 28 1.45 5.39 7.30
CA MET A 28 2.40 5.42 6.21
C MET A 28 1.92 4.60 5.02
N ASN A 29 1.48 3.36 5.26
CA ASN A 29 0.96 2.46 4.22
C ASN A 29 -0.27 3.06 3.53
N LEU A 30 -1.19 3.66 4.28
CA LEU A 30 -2.35 4.37 3.73
C LEU A 30 -1.94 5.50 2.77
N ARG A 31 -0.94 6.31 3.16
CA ARG A 31 -0.43 7.40 2.32
C ARG A 31 0.26 6.91 1.05
N ILE A 32 1.02 5.83 1.16
CA ILE A 32 1.67 5.18 0.01
C ILE A 32 0.61 4.65 -0.96
N LEU A 33 -0.36 3.88 -0.46
CA LEU A 33 -1.44 3.34 -1.27
C LEU A 33 -2.23 4.45 -1.98
N LYS A 34 -2.53 5.55 -1.27
CA LYS A 34 -3.18 6.71 -1.88
C LYS A 34 -2.35 7.31 -3.01
N SER A 35 -1.05 7.52 -2.79
CA SER A 35 -0.13 8.05 -3.82
C SER A 35 -0.05 7.13 -5.04
N VAL A 36 0.02 5.82 -4.83
CA VAL A 36 0.00 4.82 -5.92
C VAL A 36 -1.31 4.85 -6.69
N GLN A 37 -2.45 4.91 -6.00
CA GLN A 37 -3.75 5.03 -6.68
C GLN A 37 -3.84 6.30 -7.53
N GLU A 38 -3.30 7.42 -7.05
CA GLU A 38 -3.24 8.68 -7.80
C GLU A 38 -2.31 8.54 -9.02
N TYR A 39 -1.13 7.94 -8.87
CA TYR A 39 -0.21 7.64 -9.96
C TYR A 39 -0.85 6.78 -11.04
N LEU A 40 -1.51 5.67 -10.65
CA LEU A 40 -2.20 4.76 -11.57
C LEU A 40 -3.41 5.41 -12.24
N LYS A 41 -4.08 6.37 -11.61
CA LYS A 41 -5.15 7.15 -12.25
C LYS A 41 -4.61 8.20 -13.23
N SER A 42 -3.42 8.75 -12.95
CA SER A 42 -2.80 9.76 -13.80
C SER A 42 -2.42 9.14 -15.16
N LYS A 43 -2.78 9.83 -16.25
CA LYS A 43 -2.31 9.52 -17.61
C LYS A 43 -0.90 10.07 -17.86
N GLY A 44 0.00 9.96 -16.88
CA GLY A 44 1.40 10.38 -17.02
C GLY A 44 1.71 11.83 -16.61
N THR A 45 0.94 12.45 -15.72
CA THR A 45 1.15 13.85 -15.31
C THR A 45 1.91 14.04 -13.99
N SER A 46 2.22 12.99 -13.22
CA SER A 46 2.94 13.12 -11.95
C SER A 46 4.47 13.09 -12.15
N SER A 47 5.15 14.14 -11.71
CA SER A 47 6.46 14.60 -12.22
C SER A 47 7.67 14.34 -11.32
N VAL A 48 7.72 13.26 -10.53
CA VAL A 48 8.88 12.99 -9.66
C VAL A 48 9.66 11.78 -10.17
N ALA A 49 10.82 12.05 -10.78
CA ALA A 49 11.81 11.03 -11.15
C ALA A 49 12.89 10.96 -10.05
N ILE A 50 13.06 9.80 -9.43
CA ILE A 50 14.02 9.60 -8.32
C ILE A 50 15.30 8.92 -8.82
N TYR A 51 15.20 7.95 -9.75
CA TYR A 51 16.33 7.25 -10.36
C TYR A 51 15.87 6.45 -11.59
N PRO A 52 16.70 6.24 -12.63
CA PRO A 52 16.36 5.39 -13.76
C PRO A 52 16.09 3.93 -13.33
N ILE A 53 15.04 3.34 -13.89
CA ILE A 53 14.75 1.91 -13.71
C ILE A 53 15.69 1.13 -14.63
N THR A 54 16.45 0.18 -14.08
CA THR A 54 17.20 -0.78 -14.88
C THR A 54 16.25 -1.78 -15.53
N VAL A 55 16.38 -1.94 -16.84
CA VAL A 55 15.56 -2.82 -17.67
C VAL A 55 16.46 -3.80 -18.43
N PRO A 56 16.00 -5.03 -18.73
CA PRO A 56 16.81 -6.01 -19.45
C PRO A 56 17.21 -5.51 -20.84
N ASP A 57 18.51 -5.55 -21.15
CA ASP A 57 19.07 -5.03 -22.41
C ASP A 57 18.41 -5.66 -23.64
N GLU A 58 18.22 -6.98 -23.64
CA GLU A 58 17.63 -7.72 -24.75
C GLU A 58 16.16 -7.32 -24.99
N LEU A 59 15.40 -7.05 -23.92
CA LEU A 59 14.03 -6.57 -24.03
C LEU A 59 14.00 -5.20 -24.73
N VAL A 60 14.86 -4.28 -24.26
CA VAL A 60 14.96 -2.94 -24.85
C VAL A 60 15.38 -3.03 -26.31
N TYR A 61 16.42 -3.82 -26.59
CA TYR A 61 16.96 -3.97 -27.94
C TYR A 61 15.91 -4.54 -28.90
N GLN A 62 15.36 -5.71 -28.60
CA GLN A 62 14.42 -6.41 -29.49
C GLN A 62 13.14 -5.61 -29.74
N ILE A 63 12.57 -4.99 -28.69
CA ILE A 63 11.35 -4.19 -28.84
C ILE A 63 11.63 -2.90 -29.58
N THR A 64 12.75 -2.22 -29.29
CA THR A 64 13.11 -0.99 -30.01
C THR A 64 13.35 -1.26 -31.49
N GLN A 65 14.04 -2.36 -31.84
CA GLN A 65 14.25 -2.75 -33.24
C GLN A 65 12.95 -3.07 -33.97
N LYS A 66 12.02 -3.77 -33.30
CA LYS A 66 10.76 -4.21 -33.91
C LYS A 66 9.69 -3.11 -33.97
N GLU A 67 9.63 -2.26 -32.96
CA GLU A 67 8.48 -1.40 -32.67
C GLU A 67 8.82 0.08 -32.49
N GLY A 68 10.11 0.42 -32.38
CA GLY A 68 10.59 1.77 -32.17
C GLY A 68 10.66 2.17 -30.68
N PRO A 69 11.42 3.23 -30.38
CA PRO A 69 11.72 3.64 -29.00
C PRO A 69 10.47 4.07 -28.22
N GLU A 70 9.49 4.73 -28.86
CA GLU A 70 8.28 5.18 -28.19
C GLU A 70 7.38 4.02 -27.76
N LYS A 71 7.36 2.93 -28.54
CA LYS A 71 6.63 1.72 -28.16
C LYS A 71 7.36 0.96 -27.05
N CYS A 72 8.69 0.92 -27.10
CA CYS A 72 9.52 0.35 -26.04
C CYS A 72 9.29 1.08 -24.70
N ASP A 73 9.35 2.42 -24.71
CA ASP A 73 9.08 3.26 -23.54
C ASP A 73 7.68 3.02 -22.96
N ARG A 74 6.64 3.02 -23.81
CA ARG A 74 5.27 2.71 -23.39
C ARG A 74 5.14 1.31 -22.78
N LEU A 75 5.83 0.32 -23.34
CA LEU A 75 5.84 -1.04 -22.81
C LEU A 75 6.49 -1.09 -21.42
N ILE A 76 7.64 -0.44 -21.23
CA ILE A 76 8.32 -0.37 -19.93
C ILE A 76 7.41 0.30 -18.88
N HIS A 77 6.78 1.42 -19.24
CA HIS A 77 5.81 2.08 -18.38
C HIS A 77 4.60 1.19 -18.06
N HIS A 78 4.13 0.40 -19.03
CA HIS A 78 3.03 -0.53 -18.83
C HIS A 78 3.42 -1.66 -17.86
N ILE A 79 4.59 -2.27 -18.03
CA ILE A 79 5.14 -3.29 -17.13
C ILE A 79 5.27 -2.73 -15.70
N PHE A 80 5.81 -1.52 -15.57
CA PHE A 80 5.92 -0.86 -14.26
C PHE A 80 4.55 -0.66 -13.59
N ARG A 81 3.54 -0.21 -14.34
CA ARG A 81 2.18 -0.02 -13.82
C ARG A 81 1.53 -1.34 -13.38
N ILE A 82 1.74 -2.43 -14.13
CA ILE A 82 1.30 -3.77 -13.73
C ILE A 82 1.95 -4.18 -12.41
N GLY A 83 3.29 -4.09 -12.33
CA GLY A 83 4.03 -4.43 -11.12
C GLY A 83 3.60 -3.61 -9.92
N LEU A 84 3.38 -2.31 -10.10
CA LEU A 84 2.91 -1.40 -9.06
C LEU A 84 1.49 -1.75 -8.58
N THR A 85 0.61 -2.19 -9.50
CA THR A 85 -0.74 -2.66 -9.15
C THR A 85 -0.67 -3.88 -8.23
N VAL A 86 0.03 -4.93 -8.66
CA VAL A 86 0.19 -6.17 -7.89
C VAL A 86 0.84 -5.92 -6.53
N TRP A 87 1.89 -5.09 -6.51
CA TRP A 87 2.55 -4.73 -5.25
C TRP A 87 1.63 -3.96 -4.31
N SER A 88 0.83 -3.02 -4.82
CA SER A 88 -0.09 -2.24 -3.99
C SER A 88 -1.21 -3.08 -3.37
N GLU A 89 -1.70 -4.09 -4.10
CA GLU A 89 -2.67 -5.05 -3.56
C GLU A 89 -2.07 -5.88 -2.43
N LYS A 90 -0.83 -6.35 -2.59
CA LYS A 90 -0.10 -7.06 -1.54
C LYS A 90 0.09 -6.18 -0.29
N LEU A 91 0.56 -4.94 -0.47
CA LEU A 91 0.73 -3.98 0.63
C LEU A 91 -0.60 -3.71 1.36
N TYR A 92 -1.69 -3.57 0.61
CA TYR A 92 -3.03 -3.39 1.19
C TYR A 92 -3.45 -4.60 2.03
N ASN A 93 -3.27 -5.81 1.52
CA ASN A 93 -3.61 -7.05 2.23
C ASN A 93 -2.78 -7.24 3.50
N GLU A 94 -1.48 -6.88 3.46
CA GLU A 94 -0.60 -6.94 4.62
C GLU A 94 -0.96 -5.87 5.67
N ALA A 95 -1.27 -4.65 5.25
CA ALA A 95 -1.52 -3.54 6.15
C ALA A 95 -2.94 -3.53 6.75
N PHE A 96 -3.95 -3.94 5.97
CA PHE A 96 -5.36 -3.82 6.35
C PHE A 96 -6.11 -5.14 6.23
N GLY A 97 -5.82 -5.95 5.21
CA GLY A 97 -6.37 -7.30 5.04
C GLY A 97 -7.84 -7.37 4.63
N SER A 98 -8.64 -6.33 4.89
CA SER A 98 -10.02 -6.23 4.41
C SER A 98 -10.50 -4.77 4.29
N PRO A 99 -11.58 -4.50 3.53
CA PRO A 99 -12.17 -3.17 3.42
C PRO A 99 -12.65 -2.64 4.77
N GLU A 100 -13.26 -3.50 5.60
CA GLU A 100 -13.80 -3.13 6.90
C GLU A 100 -12.69 -2.63 7.83
N LYS A 101 -11.55 -3.35 7.89
CA LYS A 101 -10.38 -2.95 8.68
C LYS A 101 -9.75 -1.64 8.19
N LEU A 102 -9.79 -1.38 6.88
CA LEU A 102 -9.36 -0.10 6.34
C LEU A 102 -10.30 1.03 6.78
N GLU A 103 -11.61 0.82 6.72
CA GLU A 103 -12.61 1.81 7.16
C GLU A 103 -12.48 2.13 8.65
N GLU A 104 -12.33 1.11 9.49
CA GLU A 104 -12.04 1.25 10.93
C GLU A 104 -10.79 2.11 11.16
N PHE A 105 -9.70 1.83 10.43
CA PHE A 105 -8.48 2.61 10.54
C PHE A 105 -8.65 4.07 10.08
N ILE A 106 -9.39 4.30 8.99
CA ILE A 106 -9.70 5.64 8.52
C ILE A 106 -10.46 6.43 9.58
N ASP A 107 -11.39 5.80 10.28
CA ASP A 107 -12.14 6.45 11.36
C ASP A 107 -11.27 6.79 12.57
N ILE A 108 -10.30 5.93 12.91
CA ILE A 108 -9.26 6.25 13.91
C ILE A 108 -8.46 7.50 13.47
N VAL A 109 -8.03 7.55 12.21
CA VAL A 109 -7.29 8.70 11.65
C VAL A 109 -8.13 9.99 11.73
N LYS A 110 -9.43 9.92 11.42
CA LYS A 110 -10.33 11.09 11.53
C LYS A 110 -10.48 11.56 12.97
N LYS A 111 -10.62 10.63 13.93
CA LYS A 111 -10.74 10.95 15.37
C LYS A 111 -9.50 11.65 15.92
N ARG A 112 -8.30 11.25 15.49
CA ARG A 112 -7.02 11.88 15.92
C ARG A 112 -6.75 13.25 15.28
N LYS A 113 -7.43 13.58 14.18
CA LYS A 113 -7.31 14.90 13.51
C LYS A 113 -8.32 15.93 14.03
N ARG A 114 -9.31 15.51 14.82
CA ARG A 114 -10.25 16.39 15.52
C ARG A 114 -9.63 16.84 16.84
#